data_AF-W1WKW6-F1
#
_entry.id   AF-W1WKW6-F1
#
_cell.length_a   1.000
_cell.length_b   1.000
_cell.length_c   1.000
_cell.angle_alpha   90.00
_cell.angle_beta   90.00
_cell.angle_gamma   90.00
#
_symmetry.space_group_name_H-M   'P 1'
#
loop_
_entity.id
_entity.type
_entity.pdbx_description
1 polymer ?
#
loop_
_entity_poly.entity_id
_entity_poly.type
_entity_poly.pdbx_seq_one_letter_code
_entity_poly.pdbx_strand_id
1 'polypeptide(L)' 'SSSIPVFTLQGGFDVKKLHGIYKIMMTIMVKTAGKGLANKQDRTQEEDQMLEMMLHGGKYVDEKNLKAILDWYGKRGE' A
#
# COMPACT_ATOMS: atom_id res chain seq x y z
N SER A 1 -14.75 15.48 26.75
CA SER A 1 -13.99 15.64 25.50
C SER A 1 -14.37 14.50 24.58
N SER A 2 -15.06 14.76 23.47
CA SER A 2 -15.45 13.70 22.53
C SER A 2 -14.22 13.27 21.74
N SER A 3 -13.80 12.01 21.87
CA SER A 3 -12.64 11.46 21.14
C SER A 3 -12.98 11.33 19.65
N ILE A 4 -12.23 12.00 18.79
CA ILE A 4 -12.32 11.82 17.34
C ILE A 4 -11.59 10.51 16.98
N PRO A 5 -12.23 9.56 16.29
CA PRO A 5 -11.56 8.32 15.90
C PRO A 5 -10.51 8.57 14.81
N VAL A 6 -9.40 7.85 14.90
CA VAL A 6 -8.31 7.84 13.91
C VAL A 6 -8.36 6.51 13.18
N PHE A 7 -8.26 6.56 11.85
CA PHE A 7 -8.25 5.39 10.98
C PHE A 7 -6.95 5.34 10.19
N THR A 8 -6.43 4.13 9.97
CA THR A 8 -5.31 3.89 9.06
C THR A 8 -5.83 3.23 7.79
N LEU A 9 -5.36 3.72 6.64
CA LEU A 9 -5.72 3.17 5.34
C LEU A 9 -4.50 2.54 4.69
N GLN A 10 -4.71 1.36 4.10
CA GLN A 10 -3.70 0.72 3.28
C GLN A 10 -3.41 1.60 2.07
N GLY A 11 -2.14 1.96 1.85
CA GLY A 11 -1.71 2.76 0.72
C GLY A 11 -1.73 1.98 -0.61
N GLY A 12 -1.50 2.68 -1.71
CA GLY A 12 -1.23 2.06 -3.01
C GLY A 12 0.21 2.30 -3.45
N PHE A 13 0.69 1.48 -4.36
CA PHE A 13 1.98 1.65 -5.02
C PHE A 13 1.81 1.63 -6.54
N ASP A 14 2.18 2.74 -7.19
CA ASP A 14 2.14 2.87 -8.63
C ASP A 14 3.28 3.76 -9.14
N VAL A 15 4.35 3.12 -9.62
CA VAL A 15 5.52 3.80 -10.18
C VAL A 15 5.15 4.66 -11.40
N LYS A 16 4.08 4.33 -12.13
CA LYS A 16 3.67 5.10 -13.32
C LYS A 16 3.17 6.49 -12.95
N LYS A 17 2.65 6.68 -11.73
CA LYS A 17 2.20 7.98 -11.20
C LYS A 17 3.34 8.85 -10.67
N LEU A 18 4.54 8.30 -10.50
CA LEU A 18 5.72 9.07 -10.10
C LEU A 18 6.32 9.82 -11.29
N HIS A 19 6.92 10.98 -11.02
CA HIS A 19 7.54 11.84 -12.02
C HIS A 19 8.97 12.23 -11.62
N GLY A 20 9.79 12.59 -12.61
CA GLY A 20 11.16 13.06 -12.40
C GLY A 20 12.06 12.05 -11.68
N ILE A 21 12.91 12.54 -10.78
CA ILE A 21 13.90 11.74 -10.04
C ILE A 21 13.27 10.64 -9.19
N TYR A 22 12.07 10.88 -8.64
CA TYR A 22 11.37 9.91 -7.80
C TYR A 22 10.98 8.66 -8.57
N LYS A 23 10.55 8.83 -9.82
CA LYS A 23 10.26 7.69 -10.71
C LYS A 23 11.51 6.85 -10.97
N ILE A 24 12.64 7.50 -11.21
CA ILE A 24 13.91 6.84 -11.50
C ILE A 24 14.38 6.05 -10.27
N MET A 25 14.43 6.69 -9.10
CA MET A 25 14.83 6.06 -7.84
C MET A 25 13.94 4.86 -7.52
N MET A 26 12.62 5.03 -7.65
CA MET A 26 11.68 3.94 -7.37
C MET A 26 11.80 2.78 -8.35
N THR A 27 12.04 3.06 -9.64
CA THR A 27 12.27 2.02 -10.65
C THR A 27 13.51 1.19 -10.33
N ILE A 28 14.57 1.83 -9.83
CA ILE A 28 15.79 1.13 -9.40
C ILE A 28 15.49 0.27 -8.17
N MET A 29 14.84 0.85 -7.14
CA MET A 29 14.47 0.15 -5.92
C MET A 29 13.61 -1.10 -6.21
N VAL A 30 12.58 -0.99 -7.05
CA VAL A 30 11.74 -2.13 -7.45
C VAL A 30 12.58 -3.24 -8.09
N LYS A 31 13.53 -2.88 -8.95
CA LYS A 31 14.40 -3.87 -9.61
C LYS A 31 15.38 -4.53 -8.64
N THR A 32 15.89 -3.82 -7.64
CA THR A 32 16.89 -4.34 -6.70
C THR A 32 16.23 -5.10 -5.55
N ALA A 33 15.26 -4.48 -4.87
CA ALA A 33 14.52 -5.08 -3.77
C ALA A 33 13.65 -6.26 -4.25
N GLY A 34 13.01 -6.14 -5.41
CA GLY A 34 12.26 -7.25 -6.01
C GLY A 34 13.13 -8.48 -6.30
N LYS A 35 14.36 -8.28 -6.80
CA LYS A 35 15.32 -9.39 -6.99
C LYS A 35 15.81 -9.96 -5.67
N GLY A 36 16.09 -9.11 -4.68
CA GLY A 36 16.53 -9.56 -3.35
C GLY A 36 15.47 -10.41 -2.66
N LEU A 37 14.22 -9.95 -2.68
CA LEU A 37 13.07 -10.67 -2.12
C LEU A 37 12.80 -11.96 -2.90
N ALA A 38 12.76 -11.94 -4.24
CA ALA A 38 12.51 -13.12 -5.05
C ALA A 38 13.51 -14.26 -4.82
N ASN A 39 14.77 -13.93 -4.50
CA ASN A 39 15.83 -14.90 -4.25
C ASN A 39 15.88 -15.42 -2.80
N LYS A 40 15.05 -14.90 -1.89
CA LYS A 40 14.97 -15.37 -0.51
C LYS A 40 14.15 -16.66 -0.45
N GLN A 41 14.71 -17.73 0.12
CA GLN A 41 14.04 -19.03 0.26
C GLN A 41 12.97 -19.02 1.35
N ASP A 42 13.22 -18.36 2.47
CA ASP A 42 12.29 -18.27 3.60
C ASP A 42 11.57 -16.92 3.62
N ARG A 43 10.67 -16.71 2.65
CA ARG A 43 9.84 -15.50 2.59
C ARG A 43 8.67 -15.59 3.56
N THR A 44 8.45 -14.52 4.33
CA THR A 44 7.21 -14.36 5.11
C THR A 44 6.06 -13.90 4.21
N GLN A 45 4.83 -14.04 4.69
CA GLN A 45 3.64 -13.56 3.97
C GLN A 45 3.70 -12.05 3.66
N GLU A 46 4.30 -11.27 4.56
CA GLU A 46 4.50 -9.82 4.38
C GLU A 46 5.53 -9.53 3.28
N GLU A 47 6.59 -10.33 3.20
CA GLU A 47 7.60 -10.25 2.15
C GLU A 47 7.06 -10.62 0.77
N ASP A 48 6.17 -11.61 0.69
CA ASP A 48 5.47 -11.94 -0.54
C ASP A 48 4.53 -10.82 -0.99
N GLN A 49 3.78 -10.23 -0.07
CA GLN A 49 2.92 -9.09 -0.36
C GLN A 49 3.73 -7.86 -0.82
N MET A 50 4.86 -7.58 -0.18
CA MET A 50 5.77 -6.51 -0.61
C MET A 50 6.37 -6.79 -1.99
N LEU A 51 6.78 -8.02 -2.25
CA LEU A 51 7.32 -8.41 -3.55
C LEU A 51 6.27 -8.23 -4.66
N GLU A 52 5.05 -8.70 -4.44
CA GLU A 52 3.94 -8.55 -5.38
C GLU A 52 3.65 -7.06 -5.64
N MET A 53 3.60 -6.25 -4.59
CA MET A 53 3.45 -4.80 -4.69
C MET A 53 4.55 -4.16 -5.55
N MET A 54 5.81 -4.54 -5.34
CA MET A 54 6.94 -3.99 -6.10
C MET A 54 6.90 -4.40 -7.57
N LEU A 55 6.59 -5.66 -7.87
CA LEU A 55 6.62 -6.20 -9.24
C LEU A 55 5.43 -5.76 -10.08
N HIS A 56 4.24 -5.72 -9.49
CA HIS A 56 3.00 -5.51 -10.23
C HIS A 56 2.32 -4.18 -9.90
N GLY A 57 2.88 -3.41 -8.95
CA GLY A 57 2.14 -2.33 -8.32
C GLY A 57 1.08 -2.91 -7.38
N GLY A 58 0.26 -2.03 -6.80
CA GLY A 58 -0.91 -2.49 -6.07
C GLY A 58 -1.81 -1.36 -5.64
N LYS A 59 -3.12 -1.61 -5.70
CA LYS A 59 -4.15 -0.72 -5.18
C LYS A 59 -4.74 -1.40 -3.94
N TYR A 60 -4.07 -1.27 -2.80
CA TYR A 60 -4.57 -1.82 -1.52
C TYR A 60 -5.60 -0.90 -0.85
N VAL A 61 -5.84 0.27 -1.44
CA VAL A 61 -7.03 1.08 -1.20
C VAL A 61 -8.21 0.41 -1.92
N ASP A 62 -8.76 -0.63 -1.30
CA ASP A 62 -10.01 -1.28 -1.70
C ASP A 62 -11.16 -0.65 -0.91
N GLU A 63 -12.33 -0.51 -1.54
CA GLU A 63 -13.54 0.02 -0.87
C GLU A 63 -13.93 -0.80 0.36
N LYS A 64 -13.65 -2.10 0.37
CA LYS A 64 -13.86 -2.95 1.56
C LYS A 64 -13.05 -2.48 2.77
N ASN A 65 -11.88 -1.88 2.54
CA ASN A 65 -11.01 -1.34 3.58
C ASN A 65 -11.47 0.05 4.07
N LEU A 66 -12.40 0.71 3.36
CA LEU A 66 -13.00 2.00 3.76
C LEU A 66 -14.21 1.83 4.66
N LYS A 67 -14.71 0.60 4.85
CA LYS A 67 -15.95 0.31 5.59
C LYS A 67 -16.01 0.98 6.97
N ALA A 68 -14.93 0.90 7.75
CA ALA A 68 -14.90 1.49 9.09
C ALA A 68 -15.08 3.02 9.08
N ILE A 69 -14.53 3.70 8.06
CA ILE A 69 -14.67 5.15 7.89
C ILE A 69 -16.10 5.50 7.47
N LEU A 70 -16.64 4.75 6.50
CA LEU A 70 -18.00 4.94 5.98
C LEU A 70 -19.06 4.71 7.07
N ASP A 71 -18.90 3.64 7.86
CA ASP A 71 -19.81 3.32 8.98
C ASP A 71 -19.75 4.41 10.07
N TRP A 72 -18.58 5.01 10.33
CA TRP A 72 -18.47 6.15 11.25
C TRP A 72 -19.07 7.44 10.68
N TYR A 73 -18.85 7.72 9.39
CA TYR A 73 -19.39 8.90 8.73
C TYR A 73 -20.93 8.85 8.66
N GLY A 74 -21.52 7.70 8.32
CA GLY A 74 -22.97 7.51 8.28
C GLY A 74 -23.66 7.76 9.62
N LYS A 75 -23.05 7.34 10.72
CA LYS A 75 -23.55 7.57 12.09
C LYS A 75 -23.55 9.03 12.54
N ARG A 76 -22.89 9.93 11.80
CA ARG A 76 -22.88 11.37 12.08
C ARG A 76 -24.00 12.14 11.36
N GLY A 77 -24.70 11.50 10.43
CA GLY A 77 -25.81 12.08 9.66
C GLY A 77 -27.21 11.80 10.23
N GLU A 78 -27.30 11.05 11.32
CA GLU A 78 -28.49 10.88 12.18
C GLU A 78 -28.39 11.82 13.39
#